data_AF-A0A4P5TW22-F1
#
_entry.id   AF-A0A4P5TW22-F1
#
_cell.length_a   1.000
_cell.length_b   1.000
_cell.length_c   1.000
_cell.angle_alpha   90.00
_cell.angle_beta   90.00
_cell.angle_gamma   90.00
#
_symmetry.space_group_name_H-M   'P 1'
#
loop_
_entity.id
_entity.type
_entity.pdbx_description
1 polymer ?
#
loop_
_entity_poly.entity_id
_entity_poly.type
_entity_poly.pdbx_seq_one_letter_code
_entity_poly.pdbx_strand_id
1 'polypeptide(L)'
;MKALIFLLLAINTQLWAANDNNIDIKKLENQKAFIGQINQCMNSDQLDQFIKKAIQKTSDQVERSKYAAILEELIKYNPSCFLAGINKLDNQNCKQIEELYLNEPHFYPREDLRASLKQTRDFSRSCLAS
;
A
#
# COMPACT_ATOMS: atom_id res chain seq x y z
N MET A 1 53.08 -14.83 10.32
CA MET A 1 51.93 -13.91 10.18
C MET A 1 52.05 -13.01 8.93
N LYS A 2 52.28 -13.58 7.74
CA LYS A 2 52.23 -12.82 6.47
C LYS A 2 51.43 -13.53 5.36
N ALA A 3 51.24 -14.85 5.47
CA ALA A 3 50.42 -15.62 4.53
C ALA A 3 48.90 -15.55 4.79
N LEU A 4 48.47 -15.11 5.97
CA LEU A 4 47.04 -15.01 6.32
C LEU A 4 46.37 -13.71 5.85
N ILE A 5 47.15 -12.71 5.42
CA ILE A 5 46.64 -11.42 4.94
C ILE A 5 46.23 -11.50 3.46
N PHE A 6 46.85 -12.40 2.69
CA PHE A 6 46.55 -12.55 1.26
C PHE A 6 45.28 -13.36 0.96
N LEU A 7 44.73 -14.09 1.95
CA LEU A 7 43.51 -14.87 1.76
C LEU A 7 42.22 -14.03 1.90
N LEU A 8 42.30 -12.83 2.48
CA LEU A 8 41.15 -11.95 2.71
C LEU A 8 40.87 -10.98 1.55
N LEU A 9 41.74 -10.92 0.53
CA LEU A 9 41.53 -10.08 -0.66
C LEU A 9 40.82 -10.81 -1.83
N ALA A 10 40.61 -12.12 -1.75
CA ALA A 10 40.10 -12.91 -2.88
C ALA A 10 38.57 -13.10 -2.92
N ILE A 11 37.80 -12.48 -2.01
CA ILE A 11 36.34 -12.70 -1.91
C ILE A 11 35.49 -11.51 -2.40
N ASN A 12 36.11 -10.47 -2.98
CA ASN A 12 35.40 -9.24 -3.39
C ASN A 12 35.03 -9.15 -4.89
N THR A 13 34.76 -10.28 -5.53
CA THR A 13 34.12 -10.30 -6.86
C THR A 13 33.24 -11.53 -6.88
N GLN A 14 31.92 -11.47 -6.72
CA GLN A 14 30.98 -10.96 -7.71
C GLN A 14 29.63 -10.71 -7.03
N LEU A 15 29.32 -9.46 -6.70
CA LEU A 15 27.95 -8.98 -6.60
C LEU A 15 27.77 -7.94 -7.71
N TRP A 16 27.78 -8.43 -8.94
CA TRP A 16 27.07 -7.72 -10.01
C TRP A 16 25.59 -7.94 -9.73
N ALA A 17 25.04 -7.11 -8.84
CA ALA A 17 23.63 -6.81 -8.92
C ALA A 17 23.41 -6.32 -10.37
N ALA A 18 22.73 -7.13 -11.18
CA ALA A 18 22.20 -6.70 -12.44
C ALA A 18 21.21 -5.58 -12.12
N ASN A 19 21.71 -4.35 -12.10
CA ASN A 19 20.90 -3.14 -12.01
C ASN A 19 20.23 -3.00 -13.36
N ASP A 20 19.07 -3.63 -13.52
CA ASP A 20 18.14 -3.34 -14.60
C ASP A 20 17.55 -1.94 -14.31
N ASN A 21 18.35 -0.93 -14.60
CA ASN A 21 18.05 0.49 -14.36
C ASN A 21 17.07 1.05 -15.39
N ASN A 22 16.28 0.22 -16.07
CA ASN A 22 15.26 0.73 -16.96
C ASN A 22 14.08 1.24 -16.13
N ILE A 23 14.25 2.47 -15.63
CA ILE A 23 13.18 3.22 -14.97
C ILE A 23 12.08 3.43 -16.01
N ASP A 24 11.01 2.64 -15.90
CA ASP A 24 9.83 2.78 -16.74
C ASP A 24 9.09 4.07 -16.34
N ILE A 25 9.45 5.17 -17.00
CA ILE A 25 8.88 6.50 -16.78
C ILE A 25 7.37 6.47 -16.97
N LYS A 26 6.87 5.70 -17.94
CA LYS A 26 5.43 5.59 -18.22
C LYS A 26 4.70 4.88 -17.08
N LYS A 27 5.29 3.85 -16.50
CA LYS A 27 4.77 3.20 -15.28
C LYS A 27 4.74 4.17 -14.10
N LEU A 28 5.80 4.97 -13.90
CA LEU A 28 5.85 5.97 -12.84
C LEU A 28 4.81 7.09 -13.04
N GLU A 29 4.65 7.58 -14.27
CA GLU A 29 3.62 8.57 -14.62
C GLU A 29 2.22 8.03 -14.39
N ASN A 30 1.96 6.78 -14.78
CA ASN A 30 0.68 6.11 -14.52
C ASN A 30 0.41 5.95 -13.02
N GLN A 31 1.42 5.59 -12.24
CA GLN A 31 1.31 5.52 -10.78
C GLN A 31 1.02 6.90 -10.18
N LYS A 32 1.73 7.93 -10.62
CA LYS A 32 1.52 9.31 -10.17
C LYS A 32 0.14 9.83 -10.53
N ALA A 33 -0.34 9.56 -11.75
CA ALA A 33 -1.67 9.93 -12.20
C ALA A 33 -2.75 9.21 -11.40
N PHE A 34 -2.55 7.92 -11.12
CA PHE A 34 -3.45 7.12 -10.30
C PHE A 34 -3.53 7.62 -8.85
N ILE A 35 -2.38 7.89 -8.21
CA ILE A 35 -2.31 8.49 -6.87
C ILE A 35 -2.98 9.87 -6.87
N GLY A 36 -2.74 10.70 -7.89
CA GLY A 36 -3.39 12.00 -8.04
C GLY A 36 -4.92 11.91 -8.16
N GLN A 37 -5.43 10.96 -8.96
CA GLN A 37 -6.87 10.75 -9.14
C GLN A 37 -7.54 10.19 -7.88
N ILE A 38 -6.87 9.27 -7.18
CA ILE A 38 -7.36 8.69 -5.92
C ILE A 38 -7.37 9.74 -4.81
N ASN A 39 -6.29 10.52 -4.67
CA ASN A 39 -6.21 11.60 -3.67
C ASN A 39 -7.27 12.68 -3.89
N GLN A 40 -7.88 12.77 -5.07
CA GLN A 40 -8.97 13.70 -5.36
C GLN A 40 -10.37 13.04 -5.41
N CYS A 41 -10.48 11.72 -5.13
CA CYS A 41 -11.72 10.95 -5.24
C CYS A 41 -12.45 11.07 -6.58
N MET A 42 -11.75 11.40 -7.66
CA MET A 42 -12.41 11.82 -8.90
C MET A 42 -13.01 10.66 -9.68
N ASN A 43 -12.64 9.42 -9.38
CA ASN A 43 -13.12 8.25 -10.10
C ASN A 43 -13.48 7.10 -9.14
N SER A 44 -14.75 7.05 -8.74
CA SER A 44 -15.24 6.04 -7.81
C SER A 44 -15.12 4.62 -8.36
N ASP A 45 -15.28 4.42 -9.67
CA ASP A 45 -15.23 3.09 -10.27
C ASP A 45 -13.81 2.52 -10.26
N GLN A 46 -12.81 3.38 -10.52
CA GLN A 46 -11.40 2.99 -10.40
C GLN A 46 -11.02 2.66 -8.96
N LEU A 47 -11.48 3.45 -7.99
CA LEU A 47 -11.26 3.17 -6.57
C LEU A 47 -11.91 1.83 -6.16
N ASP A 48 -13.15 1.59 -6.59
CA ASP A 48 -13.87 0.35 -6.30
C ASP A 48 -13.14 -0.87 -6.90
N GLN A 49 -12.67 -0.77 -8.15
CA GLN A 49 -11.89 -1.82 -8.79
C GLN A 49 -10.54 -2.04 -8.10
N PHE A 50 -9.90 -0.97 -7.64
CA PHE A 50 -8.65 -1.05 -6.91
C PHE A 50 -8.83 -1.79 -5.58
N ILE A 51 -9.84 -1.41 -4.79
CA ILE A 51 -10.17 -2.06 -3.51
C ILE A 51 -10.52 -3.54 -3.74
N LYS A 52 -11.32 -3.87 -4.76
CA LYS A 52 -11.62 -5.27 -5.11
C LYS A 52 -10.35 -6.08 -5.43
N LYS A 53 -9.40 -5.51 -6.16
CA LYS A 53 -8.12 -6.17 -6.46
C LYS A 53 -7.26 -6.33 -5.20
N ALA A 54 -7.25 -5.33 -4.32
CA ALA A 54 -6.55 -5.38 -3.04
C ALA A 54 -7.05 -6.52 -2.14
N ILE A 55 -8.34 -6.86 -2.23
CA ILE A 55 -8.97 -7.98 -1.51
C ILE A 55 -8.65 -9.34 -2.15
N GLN A 56 -8.44 -9.39 -3.46
CA GLN A 56 -8.13 -10.63 -4.19
C GLN A 56 -6.65 -11.04 -4.10
N LYS A 57 -5.74 -10.09 -3.85
CA LYS A 57 -4.28 -10.29 -3.92
C LYS A 57 -3.61 -10.40 -2.55
N THR A 58 -4.18 -11.22 -1.67
CA THR A 58 -3.86 -11.20 -0.24
C THR A 58 -2.85 -12.24 0.21
N SER A 59 -2.64 -13.28 -0.60
CA SER A 59 -1.67 -14.35 -0.36
C SER A 59 -0.23 -13.99 -0.77
N ASP A 60 -0.06 -13.02 -1.67
CA ASP A 60 1.24 -12.55 -2.12
C ASP A 60 1.62 -11.28 -1.36
N GLN A 61 2.68 -11.37 -0.54
CA GLN A 61 3.13 -10.26 0.30
C GLN A 61 3.65 -9.06 -0.52
N VAL A 62 4.27 -9.31 -1.67
CA VAL A 62 4.84 -8.27 -2.55
C VAL A 62 3.71 -7.52 -3.28
N GLU A 63 2.67 -8.23 -3.71
CA GLU A 63 1.48 -7.59 -4.26
C GLU A 63 0.72 -6.84 -3.18
N ARG A 64 0.52 -7.44 -2.00
CA ARG A 64 -0.16 -6.79 -0.87
C ARG A 64 0.50 -5.47 -0.47
N SER A 65 1.84 -5.41 -0.41
CA SER A 65 2.54 -4.16 -0.10
C SER A 65 2.32 -3.07 -1.15
N LYS A 66 2.16 -3.41 -2.44
CA LYS A 66 1.82 -2.43 -3.48
C LYS A 66 0.44 -1.82 -3.27
N TYR A 67 -0.56 -2.64 -2.87
CA TYR A 67 -1.89 -2.13 -2.54
C TYR A 67 -1.87 -1.30 -1.25
N ALA A 68 -1.13 -1.76 -0.24
CA ALA A 68 -0.96 -1.09 1.04
C ALA A 68 -0.43 0.33 0.88
N ALA A 69 0.54 0.54 -0.03
CA ALA A 69 1.12 1.87 -0.28
C ALA A 69 0.04 2.92 -0.60
N ILE A 70 -0.94 2.54 -1.42
CA ILE A 70 -1.98 3.44 -1.91
C ILE A 70 -3.15 3.51 -0.94
N LEU A 71 -3.57 2.37 -0.38
CA LEU A 71 -4.67 2.34 0.60
C LEU A 71 -4.30 3.12 1.86
N GLU A 72 -3.10 2.94 2.40
CA GLU A 72 -2.68 3.63 3.61
C GLU A 72 -2.43 5.12 3.37
N GLU A 73 -1.90 5.51 2.21
CA GLU A 73 -1.80 6.92 1.81
C GLU A 73 -3.19 7.56 1.71
N LEU A 74 -4.15 6.84 1.09
CA LEU A 74 -5.54 7.28 0.99
C LEU A 74 -6.18 7.42 2.37
N ILE A 75 -5.98 6.45 3.28
CA ILE A 75 -6.46 6.54 4.66
C ILE A 75 -5.82 7.74 5.38
N LYS A 76 -4.52 7.94 5.23
CA LYS A 76 -3.78 9.00 5.95
C LYS A 76 -4.22 10.39 5.52
N TYR A 77 -4.33 10.63 4.21
CA TYR A 77 -4.48 11.98 3.66
C TYR A 77 -5.85 12.29 3.06
N ASN A 78 -6.63 11.28 2.67
CA ASN A 78 -8.01 11.48 2.21
C ASN A 78 -8.94 10.35 2.70
N PRO A 79 -9.13 10.23 4.02
CA PRO A 79 -9.91 9.16 4.64
C PRO A 79 -11.37 9.14 4.18
N SER A 80 -11.96 10.29 3.84
CA SER A 80 -13.32 10.37 3.26
C SER A 80 -13.45 9.53 1.98
N CYS A 81 -12.43 9.55 1.13
CA CYS A 81 -12.39 8.77 -0.10
C CYS A 81 -12.41 7.27 0.18
N PHE A 82 -11.52 6.87 1.09
CA PHE A 82 -11.38 5.47 1.48
C PHE A 82 -12.70 4.96 2.06
N LEU A 83 -13.31 5.72 2.97
CA LEU A 83 -14.61 5.38 3.56
C LEU A 83 -15.71 5.24 2.49
N ALA A 84 -15.76 6.15 1.51
CA ALA A 84 -16.72 6.07 0.42
C ALA A 84 -16.55 4.79 -0.44
N GLY A 85 -15.31 4.33 -0.64
CA GLY A 85 -15.02 3.09 -1.36
C GLY A 85 -15.42 1.84 -0.57
N ILE A 86 -14.99 1.74 0.70
CA ILE A 86 -15.22 0.54 1.50
C ILE A 86 -16.68 0.37 1.94
N ASN A 87 -17.45 1.46 2.06
CA ASN A 87 -18.87 1.39 2.44
C ASN A 87 -19.76 0.72 1.40
N LYS A 88 -19.24 0.48 0.19
CA LYS A 88 -19.91 -0.30 -0.87
C LYS A 88 -19.65 -1.81 -0.75
N LEU A 89 -18.71 -2.21 0.10
CA LEU A 89 -18.35 -3.61 0.30
C LEU A 89 -19.37 -4.29 1.23
N ASP A 90 -19.51 -5.60 1.10
CA ASP A 90 -20.14 -6.40 2.14
C ASP A 90 -19.26 -6.47 3.41
N ASN A 91 -19.85 -6.93 4.50
CA ASN A 91 -19.18 -6.98 5.80
C ASN A 91 -17.92 -7.88 5.79
N GLN A 92 -17.90 -8.94 5.00
CA GLN A 92 -16.75 -9.84 4.93
C GLN A 92 -15.57 -9.14 4.27
N ASN A 93 -15.81 -8.52 3.13
CA ASN A 93 -14.82 -7.78 2.37
C ASN A 93 -14.30 -6.55 3.15
N CYS A 94 -15.16 -5.88 3.91
CA CYS A 94 -14.73 -4.78 4.77
C CYS A 94 -13.82 -5.24 5.91
N LYS A 95 -14.16 -6.34 6.60
CA LYS A 95 -13.29 -6.93 7.63
C LYS A 95 -11.93 -7.34 7.07
N GLN A 96 -11.93 -7.89 5.86
CA GLN A 96 -10.68 -8.27 5.20
C GLN A 96 -9.80 -7.06 4.90
N ILE A 97 -10.37 -5.92 4.48
CA ILE A 97 -9.61 -4.66 4.35
C ILE A 97 -9.06 -4.20 5.70
N GLU A 98 -9.88 -4.26 6.75
CA GLU A 98 -9.48 -3.88 8.10
C GLU A 98 -8.29 -4.73 8.60
N GLU A 99 -8.38 -6.05 8.48
CA GLU A 99 -7.34 -6.97 8.91
C GLU A 99 -6.02 -6.74 8.16
N LEU A 100 -6.09 -6.56 6.84
CA LEU A 100 -4.90 -6.52 5.99
C LEU A 100 -4.20 -5.16 5.94
N TYR A 101 -4.95 -4.06 6.10
CA TYR A 101 -4.42 -2.72 5.82
C TYR A 101 -4.58 -1.74 6.98
N LEU A 102 -5.37 -2.07 8.01
CA LEU A 102 -5.49 -1.26 9.24
C LEU A 102 -4.89 -1.96 10.45
N ASN A 103 -5.12 -3.26 10.60
CA ASN A 103 -4.55 -4.01 11.71
C ASN A 103 -3.07 -4.33 11.42
N GLU A 104 -2.73 -4.74 10.21
CA GLU A 104 -1.35 -5.02 9.81
C GLU A 104 -0.82 -4.05 8.74
N PRO A 105 -0.74 -2.74 9.01
CA PRO A 105 -0.29 -1.77 8.02
C PRO A 105 1.21 -1.93 7.71
N HIS A 106 1.59 -1.56 6.51
CA HIS A 106 2.92 -1.72 5.95
C HIS A 106 3.77 -0.44 6.02
N PHE A 107 3.17 0.75 5.83
CA PHE A 107 3.91 2.00 5.67
C PHE A 107 3.63 3.02 6.79
N TYR A 108 2.43 3.01 7.36
CA TYR A 108 2.03 3.95 8.40
C TYR A 108 1.71 3.23 9.72
N PRO A 109 1.95 3.86 10.88
CA PRO A 109 1.52 3.30 12.16
C PRO A 109 0.01 3.07 12.17
N ARG A 110 -0.43 1.94 12.75
CA ARG A 110 -1.85 1.60 12.94
C ARG A 110 -2.64 2.77 13.53
N GLU A 111 -2.12 3.38 14.58
CA GLU A 111 -2.84 4.43 15.30
C GLU A 111 -2.95 5.73 14.51
N ASP A 112 -1.97 6.01 13.66
CA ASP A 112 -2.01 7.14 12.74
C ASP A 112 -3.14 6.98 11.72
N LEU A 113 -3.27 5.78 11.13
CA LEU A 113 -4.34 5.47 10.19
C LEU A 113 -5.71 5.51 10.87
N ARG A 114 -5.84 4.91 12.06
CA ARG A 114 -7.07 4.93 12.85
C ARG A 114 -7.45 6.34 13.27
N ALA A 115 -6.49 7.21 13.60
CA ALA A 115 -6.74 8.61 13.93
C ALA A 115 -7.31 9.37 12.72
N SER A 116 -6.72 9.23 11.52
CA SER A 116 -7.23 9.85 10.30
C SER A 116 -8.67 9.40 10.00
N LEU A 117 -8.98 8.11 10.16
CA LEU A 117 -10.34 7.60 9.98
C LEU A 117 -11.32 8.18 11.00
N LYS A 118 -11.00 8.11 12.30
CA LYS A 118 -11.90 8.55 13.38
C LYS A 118 -12.27 10.04 13.31
N GLN A 119 -11.41 10.87 12.74
CA GLN A 119 -11.67 12.31 12.55
C GLN A 119 -12.60 12.59 11.35
N THR A 120 -12.89 11.58 10.53
CA THR A 120 -13.72 11.72 9.33
C THR A 120 -15.20 11.61 9.69
N ARG A 121 -16.00 12.60 9.28
CA ARG A 121 -17.44 12.70 9.61
C ARG A 121 -18.23 11.41 9.40
N ASP A 122 -17.92 10.68 8.33
CA ASP A 122 -18.69 9.51 7.92
C ASP A 122 -18.16 8.19 8.51
N PHE A 123 -17.13 8.25 9.36
CA PHE A 123 -16.52 7.08 10.00
C PHE A 123 -17.51 6.29 10.86
N SER A 124 -18.31 6.96 11.70
CA SER A 124 -19.26 6.29 12.60
C SER A 124 -20.35 5.49 11.88
N ARG A 125 -20.54 5.74 10.58
CA ARG A 125 -21.49 5.02 9.72
C ARG A 125 -20.80 3.99 8.82
N SER A 126 -19.49 3.88 8.91
CA SER A 126 -18.71 2.96 8.10
C SER A 126 -18.70 1.56 8.70
N CYS A 127 -18.38 0.58 7.88
CA CYS A 127 -18.17 -0.80 8.32
C CYS A 127 -16.96 -0.98 9.26
N LEU A 128 -16.14 0.07 9.45
CA LEU A 128 -14.99 0.11 10.36
C LEU A 128 -15.29 0.74 11.73
N ALA A 129 -16.53 1.17 11.98
CA ALA A 129 -16.93 1.73 13.28
C ALA A 129 -17.20 0.66 14.36
N SER A 130 -17.03 -0.61 14.00
CA SER A 130 -17.34 -1.80 14.80
C SER A 130 -16.41 -1.97 16.00
#